data_AF-Q9XUF0-F1
#
_entry.id   AF-Q9XUF0-F1
#
_cell.length_a   1.000
_cell.length_b   1.000
_cell.length_c   1.000
_cell.angle_alpha   90.00
_cell.angle_beta   90.00
_cell.angle_gamma   90.00
#
_symmetry.space_group_name_H-M   'P 1'
#
loop_
_entity.id
_entity.type
_entity.pdbx_description
1 polymer ?
#
loop_
_entity_poly.entity_id
_entity_poly.type
_entity_poly.pdbx_seq_one_letter_code
_entity_poly.pdbx_strand_id
1 'polypeptide(L)'
;MFPVSLKIMYSDVMATVSDGVHNDVTLKNEHDVANDVMRYLEENYVKKENNVKLEEIQILLLSYTNPPQLPRGLSCSKWIIKCESHTPYVVNLLNAVPLNCDLLHIEVDNVGLGEVADMEQVITAKDLTLRTSGSEDGISSEQIAKFQARRLNLNGKVERIFE
;
A
#
# COMPACT_ATOMS: atom_id res chain seq x y z
N MET A 1 7.51 -22.69 -8.82
CA MET A 1 6.72 -21.91 -7.85
C MET A 1 6.21 -20.70 -8.60
N PHE A 2 4.90 -20.65 -8.86
CA PHE A 2 4.31 -19.56 -9.64
C PHE A 2 4.21 -18.33 -8.74
N PRO A 3 4.65 -17.15 -9.23
CA PRO A 3 4.41 -15.91 -8.51
C PRO A 3 2.90 -15.71 -8.36
N VAL A 4 2.51 -15.16 -7.21
CA VAL A 4 1.10 -14.90 -6.87
C VAL A 4 0.94 -13.40 -6.67
N SER A 5 -0.15 -12.86 -7.20
CA SER A 5 -0.56 -11.47 -6.98
C SER A 5 -1.77 -11.44 -6.06
N LEU A 6 -1.66 -10.73 -4.95
CA LEU A 6 -2.77 -10.56 -4.01
C LEU A 6 -3.58 -9.33 -4.35
N LYS A 7 -4.91 -9.47 -4.32
CA LYS A 7 -5.86 -8.38 -4.35
C LYS A 7 -6.64 -8.38 -3.04
N ILE A 8 -6.59 -7.27 -2.33
CA ILE A 8 -7.25 -7.09 -1.05
C ILE A 8 -8.23 -5.94 -1.18
N MET A 9 -9.53 -6.23 -1.04
CA MET A 9 -10.55 -5.20 -0.84
C MET A 9 -10.83 -5.10 0.65
N TYR A 10 -10.61 -3.93 1.22
CA TYR A 10 -10.59 -3.73 2.66
C TYR A 10 -11.63 -2.69 3.08
N SER A 11 -12.52 -3.04 3.99
CA SER A 11 -13.44 -2.11 4.67
C SER A 11 -13.35 -2.27 6.19
N ASP A 12 -14.15 -1.51 6.94
CA ASP A 12 -14.12 -1.50 8.40
C ASP A 12 -14.41 -2.88 9.04
N VAL A 13 -15.35 -3.63 8.46
CA VAL A 13 -15.93 -4.86 9.05
C VAL A 13 -15.82 -6.08 8.13
N MET A 14 -15.27 -5.89 6.93
CA MET A 14 -15.14 -6.94 5.94
C MET A 14 -13.88 -6.74 5.11
N ALA A 15 -13.23 -7.85 4.76
CA ALA A 15 -12.16 -7.83 3.77
C ALA A 15 -12.24 -9.04 2.88
N THR A 16 -11.96 -8.85 1.59
CA THR A 16 -11.86 -9.93 0.60
C THR A 16 -10.42 -10.01 0.13
N VAL A 17 -9.83 -11.20 0.22
CA VAL A 17 -8.48 -11.50 -0.26
C VAL A 17 -8.60 -12.50 -1.41
N SER A 18 -8.05 -12.13 -2.57
CA SER A 18 -7.99 -12.97 -3.76
C SER A 18 -6.54 -13.11 -4.22
N ASP A 19 -6.12 -14.32 -4.55
CA ASP A 19 -4.78 -14.62 -5.03
C ASP A 19 -4.76 -15.14 -6.48
N GLY A 20 -5.94 -15.22 -7.11
CA GLY A 20 -6.15 -15.67 -8.49
C GLY A 20 -5.92 -17.17 -8.72
N VAL A 21 -5.53 -17.94 -7.70
CA VAL A 21 -5.26 -19.38 -7.79
C VAL A 21 -6.28 -20.18 -6.98
N HIS A 22 -6.57 -19.71 -5.77
CA HIS A 22 -7.55 -20.28 -4.87
C HIS A 22 -8.86 -19.48 -4.90
N ASN A 23 -9.88 -20.01 -4.23
CA ASN A 23 -11.12 -19.26 -4.02
C ASN A 23 -10.85 -18.03 -3.16
N ASP A 24 -11.52 -16.94 -3.49
CA ASP A 24 -11.51 -15.71 -2.69
C ASP A 24 -11.90 -16.01 -1.24
N VAL A 25 -11.14 -15.45 -0.31
CA VAL A 25 -11.42 -15.51 1.12
C VAL A 25 -12.07 -14.22 1.55
N THR A 26 -13.28 -14.30 2.10
CA THR A 26 -13.94 -13.16 2.74
C THR A 26 -13.89 -13.32 4.25
N LEU A 27 -13.26 -12.35 4.91
CA LEU A 27 -13.20 -12.22 6.36
C LEU A 27 -14.26 -11.20 6.79
N LYS A 28 -14.95 -11.49 7.90
CA LYS A 28 -16.00 -10.64 8.46
C LYS A 28 -15.85 -10.56 9.97
N ASN A 29 -15.95 -9.34 10.49
CA ASN A 29 -15.95 -9.07 11.92
C ASN A 29 -16.90 -7.90 12.17
N GLU A 30 -17.87 -8.07 13.08
CA GLU A 30 -18.92 -7.07 13.31
C GLU A 30 -18.39 -5.70 13.78
N HIS A 31 -17.17 -5.65 14.32
CA HIS A 31 -16.59 -4.43 14.88
C HIS A 31 -15.38 -3.95 14.09
N ASP A 32 -14.41 -4.84 13.84
CA ASP A 32 -13.16 -4.52 13.16
C ASP A 32 -12.53 -5.77 12.56
N VAL A 33 -12.39 -5.80 11.23
CA VAL A 33 -11.81 -6.94 10.50
C VAL A 33 -10.28 -6.95 10.52
N ALA A 34 -9.63 -5.91 11.06
CA ALA A 34 -8.20 -5.69 10.83
C ALA A 34 -7.28 -6.76 11.39
N ASN A 35 -7.55 -7.20 12.62
CA ASN A 35 -6.77 -8.28 13.22
C ASN A 35 -6.98 -9.61 12.48
N ASP A 36 -8.17 -9.82 11.91
CA ASP A 36 -8.48 -11.02 11.13
C ASP A 36 -7.71 -11.04 9.81
N VAL A 37 -7.66 -9.90 9.10
CA VAL A 37 -6.85 -9.75 7.88
C VAL A 37 -5.37 -9.95 8.18
N MET A 38 -4.84 -9.26 9.20
CA MET A 38 -3.44 -9.37 9.57
C MET A 38 -3.05 -10.83 9.86
N ARG A 39 -3.83 -11.52 10.68
CA ARG A 39 -3.61 -12.93 11.04
C ARG A 39 -3.70 -13.85 9.82
N TYR A 40 -4.71 -13.67 8.98
CA TYR A 40 -4.87 -14.47 7.76
C TYR A 40 -3.64 -14.32 6.85
N LEU A 41 -3.16 -13.10 6.63
CA LEU A 41 -1.99 -12.84 5.79
C LEU A 41 -0.71 -13.40 6.43
N GLU A 42 -0.56 -13.27 7.74
CA GLU A 42 0.60 -13.78 8.47
C GLU A 42 0.68 -15.32 8.38
N GLU A 43 -0.45 -16.01 8.55
CA GLU A 43 -0.51 -17.47 8.49
C GLU A 43 -0.33 -18.02 7.07
N ASN A 44 -0.78 -17.31 6.04
CA ASN A 44 -0.81 -17.83 4.68
C ASN A 44 0.32 -17.35 3.78
N TYR A 45 0.91 -16.18 4.05
CA TYR A 45 1.93 -15.59 3.18
C TYR A 45 3.24 -15.23 3.88
N VAL A 46 3.26 -15.12 5.21
CA VAL A 46 4.50 -14.89 5.98
C VAL A 46 5.04 -16.21 6.53
N LYS A 47 4.26 -16.93 7.35
CA LYS A 47 4.71 -18.17 7.99
C LYS A 47 4.89 -19.34 7.02
N LYS A 48 4.19 -19.31 5.89
CA LYS A 48 4.27 -20.34 4.83
C LYS A 48 5.27 -19.99 3.71
N GLU A 49 6.23 -19.11 3.98
CA GLU A 49 7.24 -18.54 3.05
C GLU A 49 7.83 -19.54 2.03
N ASN A 50 7.92 -20.83 2.37
CA ASN A 50 8.48 -21.84 1.47
C ASN A 50 7.62 -22.19 0.24
N ASN A 51 6.33 -21.79 0.17
CA ASN A 51 5.43 -22.24 -0.90
C ASN A 51 4.80 -21.13 -1.77
N VAL A 52 4.80 -19.87 -1.33
CA VAL A 52 4.21 -18.77 -2.10
C VAL A 52 5.19 -17.60 -2.28
N LYS A 53 5.48 -17.22 -3.52
CA LYS A 53 6.28 -16.03 -3.86
C LYS A 53 5.32 -14.91 -4.26
N LEU A 54 5.15 -13.91 -3.39
CA LEU A 54 4.34 -12.75 -3.71
C LEU A 54 5.09 -11.83 -4.68
N GLU A 55 4.51 -11.63 -5.85
CA GLU A 55 5.03 -10.69 -6.84
C GLU A 55 4.43 -9.30 -6.66
N GLU A 56 3.12 -9.24 -6.39
CA GLU A 56 2.38 -7.98 -6.30
C GLU A 56 1.29 -8.04 -5.23
N ILE A 57 1.10 -6.93 -4.51
CA ILE A 57 -0.03 -6.73 -3.62
C ILE A 57 -0.79 -5.49 -4.09
N GLN A 58 -2.06 -5.66 -4.42
CA GLN A 58 -3.00 -4.61 -4.73
C GLN A 58 -4.01 -4.47 -3.58
N ILE A 59 -4.20 -3.26 -3.08
CA ILE A 59 -5.12 -2.96 -1.99
C ILE A 59 -6.07 -1.87 -2.43
N LEU A 60 -7.38 -2.14 -2.31
CA LEU A 60 -8.43 -1.14 -2.35
C LEU A 60 -8.94 -0.91 -0.93
N LEU A 61 -8.63 0.26 -0.37
CA LEU A 61 -9.00 0.66 0.98
C LEU A 61 -10.25 1.55 0.96
N LEU A 62 -11.33 1.01 1.53
CA LEU A 62 -12.66 1.61 1.68
C LEU A 62 -13.02 1.82 3.17
N SER A 63 -12.02 1.83 4.06
CA SER A 63 -12.21 1.87 5.51
C SER A 63 -12.23 3.30 6.05
N TYR A 64 -13.27 3.68 6.80
CA TYR A 64 -13.45 5.06 7.27
C TYR A 64 -13.26 5.24 8.77
N THR A 65 -13.35 4.14 9.53
CA THR A 65 -13.36 4.17 11.01
C THR A 65 -12.26 3.30 11.60
N ASN A 66 -11.91 2.19 10.96
CA ASN A 66 -10.92 1.23 11.45
C ASN A 66 -9.63 1.28 10.62
N PRO A 67 -8.46 1.54 11.23
CA PRO A 67 -7.19 1.51 10.52
C PRO A 67 -6.88 0.10 10.00
N PRO A 68 -6.44 -0.06 8.75
CA PRO A 68 -6.08 -1.37 8.23
C PRO A 68 -4.81 -1.90 8.89
N GLN A 69 -4.68 -3.22 8.96
CA GLN A 69 -3.46 -3.87 9.47
C GLN A 69 -2.93 -4.90 8.49
N LEU A 70 -1.62 -4.85 8.28
CA LEU A 70 -0.86 -5.81 7.47
C LEU A 70 0.36 -6.30 8.26
N PRO A 71 0.76 -7.57 8.12
CA PRO A 71 1.97 -8.07 8.75
C PRO A 71 3.23 -7.51 8.06
N ARG A 72 4.23 -7.10 8.85
CA ARG A 72 5.51 -6.54 8.36
C ARG A 72 6.37 -7.51 7.54
N GLY A 73 6.09 -8.82 7.62
CA GLY A 73 6.85 -9.86 6.93
C GLY A 73 6.38 -10.15 5.50
N LEU A 74 5.47 -9.35 4.93
CA LEU A 74 5.00 -9.55 3.55
C LEU A 74 6.10 -9.18 2.54
N SER A 75 6.93 -10.17 2.20
CA SER A 75 7.96 -10.02 1.17
C SER A 75 7.33 -9.93 -0.23
N CYS A 76 7.10 -8.71 -0.69
CA CYS A 76 6.56 -8.40 -2.02
C CYS A 76 7.30 -7.19 -2.61
N SER A 77 7.60 -7.23 -3.92
CA SER A 77 8.35 -6.16 -4.58
C SER A 77 7.49 -5.11 -5.29
N LYS A 78 6.20 -5.38 -5.55
CA LYS A 78 5.28 -4.44 -6.20
C LYS A 78 4.04 -4.20 -5.33
N TRP A 79 3.78 -2.93 -5.02
CA TRP A 79 2.68 -2.53 -4.16
C TRP A 79 1.81 -1.49 -4.86
N ILE A 80 0.51 -1.74 -4.92
CA ILE A 80 -0.48 -0.82 -5.45
C ILE A 80 -1.53 -0.59 -4.36
N ILE A 81 -1.62 0.65 -3.86
CA ILE A 81 -2.55 1.03 -2.81
C ILE A 81 -3.47 2.11 -3.37
N LYS A 82 -4.76 1.77 -3.51
CA LYS A 82 -5.81 2.74 -3.82
C LYS A 82 -6.64 2.96 -2.56
N CYS A 83 -6.72 4.21 -2.10
CA CYS A 83 -7.49 4.61 -0.93
C CYS A 83 -8.62 5.55 -1.35
N GLU A 84 -9.85 5.03 -1.36
CA GLU A 84 -11.08 5.79 -1.60
C GLU A 84 -11.77 6.09 -0.26
N SER A 85 -10.98 6.35 0.79
CA SER A 85 -11.46 6.51 2.16
C SER A 85 -10.53 7.42 2.98
N HIS A 86 -10.25 7.10 4.25
CA HIS A 86 -9.50 7.98 5.14
C HIS A 86 -7.98 7.93 4.85
N THR A 87 -7.46 8.93 4.14
CA THR A 87 -6.05 8.99 3.68
C THR A 87 -4.99 8.69 4.76
N PRO A 88 -5.11 9.15 6.03
CA PRO A 88 -4.14 8.81 7.08
C PRO A 88 -3.93 7.30 7.29
N TYR A 89 -4.91 6.47 6.94
CA TYR A 89 -4.80 5.02 7.04
C TYR A 89 -3.85 4.38 6.02
N VAL A 90 -3.42 5.11 5.00
CA VAL A 90 -2.37 4.65 4.09
C VAL A 90 -1.04 4.48 4.84
N VAL A 91 -0.77 5.29 5.87
CA VAL A 91 0.45 5.16 6.71
C VAL A 91 0.51 3.77 7.35
N ASN A 92 -0.63 3.24 7.81
CA ASN A 92 -0.70 1.89 8.39
C ASN A 92 -0.32 0.80 7.38
N LEU A 93 -0.74 0.94 6.12
CA LEU A 93 -0.39 0.01 5.05
C LEU A 93 1.11 0.13 4.69
N LEU A 94 1.63 1.36 4.60
CA LEU A 94 3.02 1.62 4.26
C LEU A 94 4.01 1.03 5.26
N ASN A 95 3.64 0.90 6.54
CA ASN A 95 4.48 0.25 7.53
C ASN A 95 4.75 -1.24 7.26
N ALA A 96 3.99 -1.88 6.36
CA ALA A 96 4.23 -3.25 5.91
C ALA A 96 5.00 -3.33 4.58
N VAL A 97 5.17 -2.22 3.87
CA VAL A 97 5.91 -2.17 2.61
C VAL A 97 7.42 -2.24 2.92
N PRO A 98 8.18 -3.14 2.28
CA PRO A 98 9.63 -3.20 2.47
C PRO A 98 10.31 -1.98 1.82
N LEU A 99 11.42 -1.55 2.41
CA LEU A 99 12.28 -0.53 1.81
C LEU A 99 12.82 -1.01 0.45
N ASN A 100 13.04 -0.08 -0.48
CA ASN A 100 13.57 -0.36 -1.82
C ASN A 100 12.73 -1.35 -2.65
N CYS A 101 11.41 -1.37 -2.46
CA CYS A 101 10.52 -2.11 -3.33
C CYS A 101 10.70 -1.66 -4.79
N ASP A 102 10.40 -2.57 -5.72
CA ASP A 102 10.57 -2.30 -7.16
C ASP A 102 9.53 -1.29 -7.64
N LEU A 103 8.28 -1.44 -7.19
CA LEU A 103 7.18 -0.56 -7.55
C LEU A 103 6.34 -0.23 -6.31
N LEU A 104 6.04 1.05 -6.15
CA LEU A 104 5.04 1.56 -5.22
C LEU A 104 4.11 2.54 -5.94
N HIS A 105 2.83 2.20 -6.02
CA HIS A 105 1.79 3.07 -6.54
C HIS A 105 0.82 3.41 -5.41
N ILE A 106 0.60 4.69 -5.15
CA ILE A 106 -0.37 5.16 -4.16
C ILE A 106 -1.33 6.13 -4.82
N GLU A 107 -2.62 5.83 -4.75
CA GLU A 107 -3.72 6.70 -5.20
C GLU A 107 -4.62 7.00 -4.00
N VAL A 108 -4.88 8.26 -3.70
CA VAL A 108 -5.72 8.69 -2.56
C VAL A 108 -6.78 9.70 -2.98
N ASP A 109 -7.94 9.66 -2.34
CA ASP A 109 -8.98 10.68 -2.53
C ASP A 109 -8.76 11.92 -1.62
N ASN A 110 -8.91 13.10 -2.23
CA ASN A 110 -9.30 14.39 -1.63
C ASN A 110 -8.48 15.04 -0.48
N VAL A 111 -7.55 14.38 0.21
CA VAL A 111 -6.88 14.97 1.41
C VAL A 111 -5.38 15.25 1.22
N GLY A 112 -4.80 14.80 0.11
CA GLY A 112 -3.40 15.02 -0.23
C GLY A 112 -2.44 14.00 0.42
N LEU A 113 -1.23 13.93 -0.10
CA LEU A 113 -0.23 12.89 0.22
C LEU A 113 0.80 13.30 1.27
N GLY A 114 0.56 14.40 1.99
CA GLY A 114 1.57 15.03 2.85
C GLY A 114 2.14 14.12 3.93
N GLU A 115 1.30 13.30 4.56
CA GLU A 115 1.70 12.40 5.64
C GLU A 115 2.54 11.20 5.14
N VAL A 116 2.35 10.80 3.88
CA VAL A 116 3.02 9.61 3.32
C VAL A 116 4.26 9.96 2.51
N ALA A 117 4.35 11.16 1.95
CA ALA A 117 5.44 11.57 1.04
C ALA A 117 6.83 11.51 1.70
N ASP A 118 6.90 11.73 3.02
CA ASP A 118 8.14 11.74 3.78
C ASP A 118 8.51 10.36 4.38
N MET A 119 7.71 9.32 4.16
CA MET A 119 7.98 7.98 4.67
C MET A 119 9.10 7.29 3.90
N GLU A 120 9.98 6.58 4.60
CA GLU A 120 11.17 5.95 4.02
C GLU A 120 10.84 4.92 2.94
N GLN A 121 9.74 4.17 3.10
CA GLN A 121 9.23 3.23 2.10
C GLN A 121 8.89 3.93 0.79
N VAL A 122 8.32 5.13 0.86
CA VAL A 122 7.95 5.92 -0.31
C VAL A 122 9.18 6.49 -0.98
N ILE A 123 10.11 7.05 -0.19
CA ILE A 123 11.30 7.70 -0.73
C ILE A 123 12.26 6.68 -1.38
N THR A 124 12.34 5.47 -0.83
CA THR A 124 13.28 4.43 -1.31
C THR A 124 12.72 3.56 -2.42
N ALA A 125 11.43 3.64 -2.76
CA ALA A 125 10.84 2.90 -3.88
C ALA A 125 11.57 3.24 -5.19
N LYS A 126 11.86 2.20 -6.01
CA LYS A 126 12.60 2.38 -7.27
C LYS A 126 11.74 3.06 -8.32
N ASP A 127 10.54 2.51 -8.52
CA ASP A 127 9.47 3.12 -9.31
C ASP A 127 8.36 3.56 -8.35
N LEU A 128 8.07 4.86 -8.35
CA LEU A 128 7.10 5.47 -7.46
C LEU A 128 6.08 6.25 -8.28
N THR A 129 4.80 5.92 -8.10
CA THR A 129 3.68 6.72 -8.59
C THR A 129 2.84 7.18 -7.41
N LEU A 130 2.59 8.48 -7.35
CA LEU A 130 1.76 9.12 -6.35
C LEU A 130 0.64 9.87 -7.07
N ARG A 131 -0.63 9.59 -6.76
CA ARG A 131 -1.79 10.22 -7.39
C ARG A 131 -2.83 10.65 -6.36
N THR A 132 -3.47 11.78 -6.63
CA THR A 132 -4.68 12.20 -5.94
C THR A 132 -5.84 12.24 -6.92
N SER A 133 -6.91 11.50 -6.64
CA SER A 133 -8.16 11.63 -7.36
C SER A 133 -8.96 12.78 -6.75
N GLY A 134 -9.42 13.73 -7.59
CA GLY A 134 -10.48 14.69 -7.21
C GLY A 134 -10.11 16.17 -7.02
N SER A 135 -8.87 16.63 -7.22
CA SER A 135 -8.59 18.09 -7.18
C SER A 135 -7.46 18.53 -8.11
N GLU A 136 -7.62 19.67 -8.77
CA GLU A 136 -6.60 20.32 -9.61
C GLU A 136 -5.35 20.74 -8.82
N ASP A 137 -5.42 20.78 -7.47
CA ASP A 137 -4.35 21.18 -6.56
C ASP A 137 -3.59 19.99 -5.92
N GLY A 138 -3.57 18.84 -6.61
CA GLY A 138 -3.29 17.51 -6.05
C GLY A 138 -2.08 17.33 -5.13
N ILE A 139 -1.01 18.11 -5.25
CA ILE A 139 0.11 18.14 -4.30
C ILE A 139 0.72 19.54 -4.31
N SER A 140 0.96 20.12 -3.12
CA SER A 140 1.60 21.44 -3.05
C SER A 140 3.00 21.41 -3.65
N SER A 141 3.38 22.48 -4.35
CA SER A 141 4.71 22.60 -4.97
C SER A 141 5.85 22.41 -3.96
N GLU A 142 5.60 22.79 -2.70
CA GLU A 142 6.54 22.66 -1.59
C GLU A 142 6.76 21.20 -1.19
N GLN A 143 5.70 20.39 -1.15
CA GLN A 143 5.80 18.94 -0.95
C GLN A 143 6.55 18.26 -2.09
N ILE A 144 6.27 18.66 -3.34
CA ILE A 144 7.01 18.16 -4.52
C ILE A 144 8.49 18.51 -4.39
N ALA A 145 8.82 19.76 -4.04
CA ALA A 145 10.20 20.22 -3.91
C ALA A 145 10.94 19.47 -2.79
N LYS A 146 10.32 19.31 -1.61
CA LYS A 146 10.88 18.56 -0.49
C LYS A 146 11.12 17.11 -0.85
N PHE A 147 10.16 16.49 -1.55
CA PHE A 147 10.26 15.13 -2.04
C PHE A 147 11.40 14.98 -3.06
N GLN A 148 11.43 15.83 -4.09
CA GLN A 148 12.46 15.79 -5.13
C GLN A 148 13.86 15.97 -4.52
N ALA A 149 14.02 16.90 -3.58
CA ALA A 149 15.28 17.12 -2.87
C ALA A 149 15.74 15.87 -2.11
N ARG A 150 14.82 15.16 -1.44
CA ARG A 150 15.13 13.91 -0.73
C ARG A 150 15.47 12.77 -1.69
N ARG A 151 14.74 12.60 -2.79
CA ARG A 151 15.05 11.58 -3.81
C ARG A 151 16.41 11.82 -4.48
N LEU A 152 16.73 13.08 -4.79
CA LEU A 152 18.02 13.48 -5.37
C LEU A 152 19.18 13.10 -4.45
N ASN A 153 19.02 13.33 -3.15
CA ASN A 153 20.03 12.98 -2.14
C ASN A 153 20.24 11.48 -1.96
N LEU A 154 19.18 10.66 -2.13
CA LEU A 154 19.27 9.21 -1.88
C LEU A 154 19.62 8.40 -3.13
N ASN A 155 19.01 8.72 -4.27
CA ASN A 155 19.03 7.85 -5.45
C ASN A 155 19.70 8.49 -6.68
N GLY A 156 20.14 9.75 -6.61
CA GLY A 156 20.89 10.43 -7.68
C GLY A 156 20.14 10.68 -9.00
N LYS A 157 18.86 10.28 -9.10
CA LYS A 157 17.96 10.55 -10.23
C LYS A 157 16.57 10.93 -9.75
N VAL A 158 16.08 12.08 -10.21
CA VAL A 158 14.69 12.54 -10.05
C VAL A 158 13.98 12.39 -11.38
N GLU A 159 12.98 11.53 -11.44
CA GLU A 159 11.95 11.57 -12.48
C GLU A 159 10.82 12.48 -12.01
N ARG A 160 10.19 13.20 -12.94
CA ARG A 160 9.01 14.01 -12.62
C ARG A 160 7.90 13.06 -12.16
N ILE A 161 7.37 13.30 -10.98
CA ILE A 161 6.48 12.35 -10.28
C ILE A 161 5.00 12.68 -10.52
N PHE A 162 4.72 13.80 -11.18
CA PHE A 162 3.37 14.30 -11.40
C PHE A 162 3.26 14.85 -12.82
N GLU A 163 2.56 14.10 -13.68
CA GLU A 163 1.96 14.55 -14.95
C GLU A 163 0.45 14.36 -14.86
#